data_AF-A0A9D9UPR2-F1
#
_entry.id   AF-A0A9D9UPR2-F1
#
_cell.length_a   1.000
_cell.length_b   1.000
_cell.length_c   1.000
_cell.angle_alpha   90.00
_cell.angle_beta   90.00
_cell.angle_gamma   90.00
#
_symmetry.space_group_name_H-M   'P 1'
#
loop_
_entity.id
_entity.type
_entity.pdbx_description
1 polymer ?
#
loop_
_entity_poly.entity_id
_entity_poly.type
_entity_poly.pdbx_seq_one_letter_code
_entity_poly.pdbx_strand_id
1 'polypeptide(L)'
;DQLTIIITATLASIGSAAVPGAGLIMLVVVLESLGLPAETMAVGLALIFAVDRPLDMSRTIINITGDSMVALVIGKSLGKLHKSKPKNIDDNYNFEA
;
A
#
# COMPACT_ATOMS: atom_id res chain seq x y z
N ASP A 1 0.77 -26.32 -1.76
CA ASP A 1 0.47 -25.43 -0.61
C ASP A 1 0.96 -24.01 -0.82
N GLN A 2 2.28 -23.77 -0.88
CA GLN A 2 2.83 -22.41 -1.00
C GLN A 2 2.41 -21.67 -2.29
N LEU A 3 2.31 -22.39 -3.42
CA LEU A 3 1.82 -21.83 -4.68
C LEU A 3 0.36 -21.37 -4.58
N THR A 4 -0.49 -22.15 -3.90
CA THR A 4 -1.90 -21.79 -3.64
C THR A 4 -2.00 -20.53 -2.79
N ILE A 5 -1.17 -20.42 -1.75
CA ILE A 5 -1.08 -19.20 -0.92
C ILE A 5 -0.74 -17.98 -1.77
N ILE A 6 0.29 -18.09 -2.61
CA ILE A 6 0.75 -16.98 -3.46
C ILE A 6 -0.36 -16.55 -4.41
N ILE A 7 -1.03 -17.50 -5.07
CA ILE A 7 -2.11 -17.20 -6.03
C ILE A 7 -3.30 -16.54 -5.30
N THR A 8 -3.77 -17.14 -4.20
CA THR A 8 -4.91 -16.61 -3.43
C THR A 8 -4.61 -15.24 -2.85
N ALA A 9 -3.42 -15.03 -2.28
CA ALA A 9 -3.01 -13.74 -1.73
C ALA A 9 -2.88 -12.66 -2.81
N THR A 10 -2.38 -13.02 -4.00
CA THR A 10 -2.27 -12.09 -5.13
C THR A 10 -3.65 -11.66 -5.62
N LEU A 11 -4.58 -12.60 -5.79
CA LEU A 11 -5.96 -12.31 -6.20
C LEU A 11 -6.70 -11.47 -5.14
N ALA A 12 -6.53 -11.80 -3.86
CA ALA A 12 -7.11 -11.04 -2.76
C ALA A 12 -6.55 -9.60 -2.68
N SER A 13 -5.26 -9.42 -2.98
CA SER A 13 -4.60 -8.11 -3.02
C SER A 13 -5.22 -7.18 -4.07
N ILE A 14 -5.50 -7.69 -5.28
CA ILE A 14 -6.11 -6.88 -6.36
C ILE A 14 -7.52 -6.39 -5.97
N GLY A 15 -8.28 -7.20 -5.23
CA GLY A 15 -9.65 -6.88 -4.82
C GLY A 15 -9.78 -6.01 -3.56
N SER A 16 -8.69 -5.74 -2.85
CA SER A 16 -8.75 -5.02 -1.57
C SER A 16 -8.65 -3.51 -1.79
N ALA A 17 -9.73 -2.79 -1.47
CA ALA A 17 -9.68 -1.33 -1.40
C ALA A 17 -8.75 -0.87 -0.26
N ALA A 18 -8.05 0.25 -0.44
CA ALA A 18 -7.19 0.82 0.60
C ALA A 18 -8.04 1.39 1.75
N VAL A 19 -8.35 0.56 2.75
CA VAL A 19 -9.07 0.93 3.96
C VAL A 19 -8.28 0.51 5.20
N PRO A 20 -8.26 1.30 6.29
CA PRO A 20 -7.61 0.91 7.53
C PRO A 20 -8.18 -0.42 8.05
N GLY A 21 -7.30 -1.37 8.40
CA GLY A 21 -7.66 -2.70 8.88
C GLY A 21 -7.97 -3.74 7.78
N ALA A 22 -7.81 -3.39 6.49
CA ALA A 22 -8.01 -4.34 5.39
C ALA A 22 -7.01 -5.51 5.43
N GLY A 23 -5.81 -5.31 5.98
CA GLY A 23 -4.78 -6.34 6.04
C GLY A 23 -5.12 -7.51 6.97
N LEU A 24 -5.90 -7.31 8.03
CA LEU A 24 -6.38 -8.40 8.89
C LEU A 24 -7.45 -9.24 8.18
N ILE A 25 -8.36 -8.59 7.45
CA ILE A 25 -9.41 -9.28 6.68
C ILE A 25 -8.79 -10.15 5.58
N MET A 26 -7.78 -9.63 4.88
CA MET A 26 -7.05 -10.38 3.86
C MET A 26 -6.31 -11.59 4.45
N LEU A 27 -5.74 -11.45 5.65
CA LEU A 27 -5.09 -12.56 6.34
C LEU A 27 -6.09 -13.69 6.66
N VAL A 28 -7.30 -13.36 7.12
CA VAL A 28 -8.35 -14.35 7.37
C VAL A 28 -8.68 -15.14 6.11
N VAL A 29 -8.93 -14.45 4.99
CA VAL A 29 -9.25 -15.09 3.69
C VAL A 29 -8.14 -16.05 3.23
N VAL A 30 -6.87 -15.68 3.41
CA VAL A 30 -5.74 -16.54 3.04
C VAL A 30 -5.62 -17.75 3.99
N LEU A 31 -5.83 -17.57 5.30
CA LEU A 31 -5.77 -18.67 6.26
C LEU A 31 -6.91 -19.67 6.10
N GLU A 32 -8.11 -19.21 5.75
CA GLU A 32 -9.25 -20.08 5.39
C GLU A 32 -8.94 -20.98 4.19
N SER A 33 -8.15 -20.48 3.23
CA SER A 33 -7.74 -21.26 2.05
C SER A 33 -6.82 -22.45 2.37
N LEU A 34 -6.28 -22.51 3.60
CA LEU A 34 -5.40 -23.58 4.07
C LEU A 34 -6.13 -24.74 4.76
N GLY A 35 -7.45 -24.64 4.97
CA GLY A 35 -8.24 -25.71 5.59
C GLY A 35 -7.85 -26.00 7.04
N LEU A 36 -7.33 -25.01 7.77
CA LEU A 36 -6.95 -25.16 9.18
C LEU A 36 -8.20 -25.29 10.08
N PRO A 37 -8.12 -26.03 11.20
CA PRO A 37 -9.20 -26.08 12.18
C PRO A 37 -9.53 -24.69 12.75
N ALA A 38 -10.81 -24.46 13.03
CA ALA A 38 -11.31 -23.15 13.47
C ALA A 38 -10.66 -22.67 14.78
N GLU A 39 -10.41 -23.58 15.75
CA GLU A 39 -9.75 -23.21 16.99
C GLU A 39 -8.32 -22.69 16.78
N THR A 40 -7.52 -23.36 15.95
CA THR A 40 -6.13 -22.96 15.68
C THR A 40 -6.06 -21.66 14.91
N MET A 41 -7.00 -21.41 14.00
CA MET A 41 -7.10 -20.14 13.28
C MET A 41 -7.42 -18.98 14.23
N ALA A 42 -8.36 -19.16 15.16
CA ALA A 42 -8.75 -18.12 16.12
C ALA A 42 -7.60 -17.72 17.06
N VAL A 43 -6.82 -18.70 17.55
CA VAL A 43 -5.64 -18.44 18.39
C VAL A 43 -4.56 -17.69 17.60
N GLY A 44 -4.30 -18.08 16.35
CA GLY A 44 -3.32 -17.40 15.48
C GLY A 44 -3.70 -15.95 15.17
N LEU A 45 -4.97 -15.69 14.87
CA LEU A 45 -5.47 -14.33 14.63
C LEU A 45 -5.40 -13.46 15.89
N ALA A 46 -5.71 -14.02 17.07
CA ALA A 46 -5.62 -13.30 18.34
C ALA A 46 -4.18 -12.83 18.65
N LEU A 47 -3.17 -13.64 18.30
CA LEU A 47 -1.76 -13.25 18.46
C LEU A 47 -1.36 -12.10 17.52
N ILE A 48 -1.89 -12.09 16.30
CA ILE A 48 -1.57 -11.08 15.28
C ILE A 48 -2.32 -9.77 15.54
N PHE A 49 -3.48 -9.83 16.18
CA PHE A 49 -4.31 -8.66 16.49
C PHE A 49 -3.55 -7.55 17.24
N ALA A 50 -2.65 -7.92 18.16
CA ALA A 50 -1.85 -6.96 18.92
C ALA A 50 -0.88 -6.14 18.05
N VAL A 51 -0.40 -6.71 16.95
CA VAL A 51 0.57 -6.08 16.04
C VAL A 51 -0.07 -5.57 14.75
N ASP A 52 -1.36 -5.83 14.53
CA ASP A 52 -2.04 -5.49 13.28
C ASP A 52 -1.99 -3.98 12.98
N ARG A 53 -2.20 -3.13 13.98
CA ARG A 53 -2.21 -1.66 13.78
C ARG A 53 -0.88 -1.07 13.29
N PRO A 54 0.29 -1.32 13.92
CA PRO A 54 1.55 -0.84 13.39
C PRO A 54 1.92 -1.46 12.04
N LEU A 55 1.56 -2.73 11.81
CA LEU A 55 1.80 -3.40 10.54
C LEU A 55 0.92 -2.84 9.41
N ASP A 56 -0.33 -2.49 9.69
CA ASP A 56 -1.25 -1.89 8.74
C ASP A 56 -0.75 -0.51 8.29
N MET A 57 -0.35 0.34 9.23
CA MET A 57 0.26 1.64 8.91
C MET A 57 1.53 1.48 8.06
N SER A 58 2.38 0.51 8.40
CA SER A 58 3.61 0.23 7.63
C SER A 58 3.29 -0.19 6.19
N ARG A 59 2.28 -1.05 5.99
CA ARG A 59 1.80 -1.43 4.65
C ARG A 59 1.31 -0.24 3.85
N THR A 60 0.51 0.64 4.46
CA THR A 60 0.01 1.85 3.78
C THR A 60 1.17 2.76 3.33
N ILE A 61 2.18 2.97 4.19
CA ILE A 61 3.35 3.81 3.87
C ILE A 61 4.11 3.26 2.67
N ILE A 62 4.40 1.95 2.68
CA ILE A 62 5.16 1.30 1.60
C ILE A 62 4.40 1.36 0.28
N ASN A 63 3.08 1.09 0.30
CA ASN A 63 2.25 1.14 -0.89
C ASN A 63 2.21 2.54 -1.52
N ILE A 64 1.95 3.59 -0.72
CA ILE A 64 1.93 4.98 -1.22
C ILE A 64 3.31 5.41 -1.74
N THR A 65 4.38 5.00 -1.08
CA THR A 65 5.75 5.29 -1.51
C THR A 65 6.07 4.61 -2.84
N GLY A 66 5.66 3.36 -3.01
CA GLY A 66 5.79 2.61 -4.27
C GLY A 66 5.05 3.27 -5.42
N ASP A 67 3.77 3.63 -5.22
CA ASP A 67 2.96 4.31 -6.23
C ASP A 67 3.58 5.65 -6.65
N SER A 68 4.08 6.42 -5.67
CA SER A 68 4.77 7.70 -5.91
C SER A 68 6.07 7.50 -6.70
N MET A 69 6.85 6.48 -6.36
CA MET A 69 8.09 6.13 -7.05
C MET A 69 7.82 5.72 -8.50
N VAL A 70 6.83 4.85 -8.74
CA VAL A 70 6.44 4.42 -10.08
C VAL A 70 5.91 5.61 -10.90
N ALA A 71 5.07 6.46 -10.32
CA ALA A 71 4.57 7.67 -10.99
C ALA A 71 5.72 8.60 -11.42
N LEU A 72 6.73 8.77 -10.57
CA LEU A 72 7.91 9.58 -10.89
C LEU A 72 8.79 8.94 -11.97
N VAL A 73 9.02 7.63 -11.89
CA VAL A 73 9.79 6.87 -12.90
C VAL A 73 9.10 6.96 -14.26
N ILE A 74 7.79 6.68 -14.33
CA ILE A 74 7.01 6.77 -15.57
C ILE A 74 6.96 8.21 -16.07
N GLY A 75 6.73 9.19 -15.19
CA GLY A 75 6.76 10.60 -15.55
C GLY A 75 8.10 11.02 -16.16
N LYS A 76 9.22 10.53 -15.62
CA LYS A 76 10.57 10.79 -16.15
C LYS A 76 10.76 10.14 -17.52
N SER A 77 10.39 8.86 -17.65
CA SER A 77 10.52 8.09 -18.89
C SER A 77 9.70 8.68 -20.04
N LEU A 78 8.55 9.28 -19.73
CA LEU A 78 7.70 9.96 -20.72
C LEU A 78 8.04 11.44 -20.93
N GLY A 79 9.09 11.96 -20.27
CA GLY A 79 9.46 13.38 -20.35
C GLY A 79 8.39 14.33 -19.77
N LYS A 80 7.47 13.82 -18.94
CA LYS A 80 6.36 14.58 -18.34
C LYS A 80 6.68 15.20 -16.99
N LEU A 81 7.92 15.08 -16.50
CA LEU A 81 8.33 15.79 -15.29
C LEU A 81 8.52 17.28 -15.58
N HIS A 82 7.63 18.10 -15.02
CA HIS A 82 7.78 19.54 -15.07
C HIS A 82 8.89 19.96 -14.10
N LYS A 83 9.85 20.77 -14.57
CA LYS A 83 10.75 21.48 -13.65
C LYS A 83 9.97 22.65 -13.07
N SER A 84 9.52 22.54 -11.82
CA SER A 84 8.92 23.69 -11.14
C SER A 84 9.95 24.81 -11.08
N LYS A 85 9.63 25.99 -11.61
CA LYS A 85 10.41 27.19 -11.29
C LYS A 85 10.28 27.43 -9.78
N PRO A 86 11.37 27.57 -9.02
CA PRO A 86 11.27 27.98 -7.63
C PRO A 86 10.57 29.33 -7.61
N LYS A 87 9.48 29.44 -6.84
CA LYS A 87 8.70 30.67 -6.75
C LYS A 87 9.45 31.63 -5.84
N ASN A 88 10.00 32.70 -6.40
CA ASN A 88 10.67 33.73 -5.62
C ASN A 88 9.66 34.82 -5.18
N ILE A 89 9.99 35.54 -4.11
CA ILE A 89 9.14 36.60 -3.55
C ILE A 89 8.96 37.75 -4.56
N ASP A 90 9.94 37.95 -5.42
CA ASP A 90 10.00 38.98 -6.46
C ASP A 90 9.26 38.61 -7.77
N ASP A 91 8.81 37.35 -7.94
CA ASP A 91 8.14 36.88 -9.17
C ASP A 91 6.83 37.65 -9.51
N ASN A 92 6.27 38.37 -8.54
CA ASN A 92 5.06 39.19 -8.70
C ASN A 92 5.32 40.70 -8.87
N TYR A 93 6.59 41.15 -8.85
CA TYR A 93 6.92 42.56 -9.02
C TYR A 93 7.34 42.84 -10.47
N ASN A 94 6.44 43.45 -11.25
CA ASN A 94 6.75 43.92 -12.59
C ASN A 94 7.34 45.33 -12.50
N PHE A 95 8.68 45.44 -12.46
CA PHE A 95 9.36 46.73 -12.59
C PHE A 95 9.34 47.15 -14.07
N GLU A 96 8.19 47.64 -14.55
CA GLU A 96 8.14 48.41 -15.80
C GLU A 96 8.68 49.82 -15.51
N ALA A 97 9.78 50.17 -16.18
CA ALA A 97 10.43 51.48 -16.16
C ALA A 97 10.14 52.23 -17.46
#